data_AF-A0A8H2JH03-F1
#
_entry.id   AF-A0A8H2JH03-F1
#
_cell.length_a   1.000
_cell.length_b   1.000
_cell.length_c   1.000
_cell.angle_alpha   90.00
_cell.angle_beta   90.00
_cell.angle_gamma   90.00
#
_symmetry.space_group_name_H-M   'P 1'
#
loop_
_entity.id
_entity.type
_entity.pdbx_description
1 polymer ?
#
loop_
_entity_poly.entity_id
_entity_poly.type
_entity_poly.pdbx_seq_one_letter_code
_entity_poly.pdbx_strand_id
1 'polypeptide(L)'
;MSDEDQLQPRTPETVAAYQALDAAVMELHRLVEARNPEPPAVATDYVLVVGAMYIDSSGDRNGVVEVFPKDGSQPAYVTTGLLDSALRMVNQ
;
A
#
# COMPACT_ATOMS: atom_id res chain seq x y z
N MET A 1 15.41 -1.56 -24.61
CA MET A 1 15.45 -2.36 -23.38
C MET A 1 14.02 -2.74 -23.09
N SER A 2 13.68 -4.03 -23.10
CA SER A 2 12.34 -4.48 -22.75
C SER A 2 12.15 -4.32 -21.24
N ASP A 3 11.10 -3.61 -20.84
CA ASP A 3 10.74 -3.31 -19.45
C ASP A 3 10.35 -4.56 -18.61
N GLU A 4 10.56 -5.76 -19.16
CA GLU A 4 10.33 -7.05 -18.51
C GLU A 4 11.55 -7.56 -17.72
N ASP A 5 12.69 -6.87 -17.79
CA ASP A 5 13.93 -7.28 -17.14
C ASP A 5 14.01 -6.77 -15.69
N GLN A 6 13.87 -7.74 -14.77
CA GLN A 6 14.30 -7.77 -13.37
C GLN A 6 13.27 -7.41 -12.29
N LEU A 7 12.17 -8.17 -12.24
CA LEU A 7 11.51 -8.41 -10.95
C LEU A 7 12.47 -9.25 -10.09
N GLN A 8 13.31 -8.61 -9.28
CA GLN A 8 14.15 -9.36 -8.35
C GLN A 8 13.26 -10.19 -7.41
N PRO A 9 13.60 -11.47 -7.16
CA PRO A 9 12.83 -12.29 -6.24
C PRO A 9 12.81 -11.63 -4.85
N ARG A 10 11.62 -11.55 -4.24
CA ARG A 10 11.45 -10.94 -2.92
C ARG A 10 12.29 -11.68 -1.89
N THR A 11 12.99 -10.93 -1.05
CA THR A 11 13.73 -11.51 0.07
C THR A 11 12.78 -12.03 1.14
N PRO A 12 13.20 -13.00 2.00
CA PRO A 12 12.40 -13.47 3.13
C PRO A 12 11.93 -12.32 4.04
N GLU A 13 12.77 -11.32 4.26
CA GLU A 13 12.46 -10.13 5.06
C GLU A 13 11.34 -9.30 4.42
N THR A 14 11.38 -9.14 3.10
CA THR A 14 10.33 -8.44 2.35
C THR A 14 8.99 -9.17 2.47
N VAL A 15 9.00 -10.50 2.36
CA VAL A 15 7.79 -11.33 2.53
C VAL A 15 7.23 -11.19 3.94
N ALA A 16 8.08 -11.27 4.97
CA ALA A 16 7.65 -11.11 6.36
C ALA A 16 7.06 -9.72 6.65
N ALA A 17 7.64 -8.67 6.06
CA ALA A 17 7.11 -7.30 6.20
C ALA A 17 5.71 -7.16 5.59
N TYR A 18 5.47 -7.72 4.40
CA TYR A 18 4.14 -7.70 3.78
C TYR A 18 3.10 -8.53 4.57
N GLN A 19 3.50 -9.65 5.16
CA GLN A 19 2.62 -10.44 6.04
C GLN A 19 2.22 -9.65 7.30
N ALA A 20 3.16 -8.90 7.89
CA ALA A 20 2.87 -8.04 9.03
C ALA A 20 1.93 -6.88 8.66
N LEU A 21 2.11 -6.28 7.48
CA LEU A 21 1.21 -5.26 6.96
C LEU A 21 -0.21 -5.83 6.74
N ASP A 22 -0.32 -7.02 6.14
CA ASP A 22 -1.61 -7.67 5.91
C ASP A 22 -2.36 -7.93 7.23
N ALA A 23 -1.67 -8.49 8.23
CA ALA A 23 -2.25 -8.71 9.54
C ALA A 23 -2.75 -7.41 10.20
N ALA A 24 -2.00 -6.31 10.06
CA ALA A 24 -2.42 -5.02 10.59
C ALA A 24 -3.66 -4.47 9.87
N VAL A 25 -3.73 -4.58 8.54
CA VAL A 25 -4.90 -4.14 7.77
C VAL A 25 -6.14 -4.96 8.13
N MET A 26 -6.01 -6.28 8.26
CA MET A 26 -7.11 -7.15 8.65
C MET A 26 -7.64 -6.82 10.05
N GLU A 27 -6.76 -6.55 11.01
CA GLU A 27 -7.18 -6.17 12.36
C GLU A 27 -7.87 -4.81 12.39
N LEU A 28 -7.35 -3.82 11.68
CA LEU A 28 -8.00 -2.51 11.57
C LEU A 28 -9.38 -2.64 10.93
N HIS A 29 -9.50 -3.41 9.85
CA HIS A 29 -10.78 -3.64 9.19
C HIS A 29 -11.78 -4.33 10.11
N ARG A 30 -11.34 -5.38 10.84
CA ARG A 30 -12.16 -6.08 11.84
C ARG A 30 -12.68 -5.12 12.91
N LEU A 31 -11.85 -4.20 13.41
CA LEU A 31 -12.24 -3.22 14.43
C LEU A 31 -13.26 -2.19 13.91
N VAL A 32 -13.19 -1.83 12.63
CA VAL A 32 -14.18 -0.97 11.96
C VAL A 32 -15.51 -1.72 11.81
N GLU A 33 -15.47 -2.93 11.25
CA GLU A 33 -16.66 -3.73 10.99
C GLU A 33 -17.38 -4.20 12.26
N ALA A 34 -16.65 -4.38 13.37
CA ALA A 34 -17.25 -4.66 14.69
C ALA A 34 -18.24 -3.58 15.15
N ARG A 35 -18.27 -2.41 14.49
CA ARG A 35 -19.17 -1.29 14.78
C ARG A 35 -20.31 -1.15 13.76
N ASN A 36 -20.35 -1.99 12.72
CA ASN A 36 -21.30 -1.91 11.59
C ASN A 36 -22.35 -3.05 11.63
N PRO A 37 -23.58 -2.85 11.10
CA PRO A 37 -24.59 -3.89 10.98
C PRO A 37 -24.28 -4.89 9.83
N GLU A 38 -24.65 -6.16 10.03
CA GLU A 38 -24.38 -7.33 9.17
C GLU A 38 -24.87 -7.23 7.70
N PRO A 39 -24.16 -7.86 6.73
CA PRO A 39 -22.96 -8.68 6.89
C PRO A 39 -21.65 -7.88 6.97
N PRO A 40 -20.63 -8.37 7.72
CA PRO A 40 -19.35 -7.70 7.81
C PRO A 40 -18.64 -7.70 6.45
N ALA A 41 -18.08 -6.56 6.08
CA ALA A 41 -17.21 -6.46 4.93
C ALA A 41 -15.89 -7.23 5.18
N VAL A 42 -15.24 -7.61 4.08
CA VAL A 42 -13.89 -8.20 4.09
C VAL A 42 -12.99 -7.33 3.23
N ALA A 43 -11.84 -6.93 3.76
CA ALA A 43 -10.83 -6.21 2.99
C ALA A 43 -10.20 -7.16 1.96
N THR A 44 -10.47 -6.94 0.67
CA THR A 44 -9.89 -7.74 -0.43
C THR A 44 -8.64 -7.10 -1.00
N ASP A 45 -8.60 -5.76 -1.04
CA ASP A 45 -7.60 -4.98 -1.74
C ASP A 45 -7.23 -3.73 -0.92
N TYR A 46 -5.94 -3.44 -0.86
CA TYR A 46 -5.43 -2.22 -0.22
C TYR A 46 -4.07 -1.82 -0.79
N VAL A 47 -3.73 -0.55 -0.58
CA VAL A 47 -2.41 0.01 -0.84
C VAL A 47 -2.03 0.93 0.31
N LEU A 48 -0.81 0.81 0.81
CA LEU A 48 -0.23 1.79 1.72
C LEU A 48 0.62 2.77 0.90
N VAL A 49 0.33 4.07 1.03
CA VAL A 49 1.10 5.14 0.41
C VAL A 49 1.80 5.93 1.51
N VAL A 50 3.13 6.00 1.44
CA VAL A 50 3.96 6.68 2.43
C VAL A 50 4.66 7.85 1.77
N GLY A 51 4.43 9.05 2.30
CA GLY A 51 5.30 10.18 2.04
C GLY A 51 6.57 10.04 2.87
N ALA A 52 7.71 9.89 2.21
CA ALA A 52 9.02 9.82 2.84
C ALA A 52 9.88 11.01 2.40
N MET A 53 10.96 11.25 3.13
CA MET A 53 11.87 12.36 2.88
C MET A 53 13.29 11.92 3.21
N TYR A 54 14.23 12.28 2.35
CA TYR A 54 15.65 12.15 2.66
C TYR A 54 16.33 13.52 2.51
N ILE A 55 17.44 13.69 3.23
CA ILE A 55 18.33 14.83 3.08
C ILE A 55 19.47 14.38 2.18
N ASP A 56 19.72 15.09 1.09
CA ASP A 56 20.82 14.75 0.19
C ASP A 56 22.17 15.29 0.66
N SER A 57 23.23 15.02 -0.11
CA SER A 57 24.59 15.47 0.22
C SER A 57 24.77 16.99 0.17
N SER A 58 23.83 17.72 -0.42
CA SER A 58 23.81 19.19 -0.47
C SER A 58 23.06 19.80 0.73
N GLY A 59 22.40 18.96 1.53
CA GLY A 59 21.56 19.39 2.66
C GLY A 59 20.11 19.70 2.25
N ASP A 60 19.73 19.43 1.00
CA ASP A 60 18.38 19.67 0.52
C ASP A 60 17.43 18.55 0.95
N ARG A 61 16.20 18.93 1.28
CA ARG A 61 15.13 17.97 1.62
C ARG A 61 14.43 17.51 0.35
N ASN A 62 14.56 16.23 0.05
CA ASN A 62 13.95 15.61 -1.11
C ASN A 62 12.80 14.70 -0.65
N GLY A 63 11.58 15.06 -1.05
CA GLY A 63 10.40 14.24 -0.82
C GLY A 63 10.32 13.10 -1.83
N VAL A 64 9.93 11.91 -1.37
CA VAL A 64 9.62 10.75 -2.19
C VAL A 64 8.32 10.12 -1.73
N VAL A 65 7.69 9.36 -2.62
CA VAL A 65 6.49 8.58 -2.30
C VAL A 65 6.82 7.12 -2.50
N GLU A 66 6.53 6.33 -1.48
CA GLU A 66 6.64 4.88 -1.51
C GLU A 66 5.24 4.26 -1.54
N VAL A 67 5.06 3.25 -2.37
CA VAL A 67 3.77 2.58 -2.58
C VAL A 67 3.94 1.09 -2.30
N PHE A 68 3.15 0.59 -1.36
CA PHE A 68 3.18 -0.80 -0.91
C PHE A 68 1.80 -1.44 -1.18
N PRO A 69 1.64 -2.10 -2.35
CA PRO A 69 0.40 -2.80 -2.66
C PRO A 69 0.25 -4.07 -1.82
N LYS A 70 -0.99 -4.56 -1.68
CA LYS A 70 -1.26 -5.86 -1.05
C LYS A 70 -0.36 -6.95 -1.65
N ASP A 71 0.19 -7.79 -0.77
CA ASP A 71 1.13 -8.87 -1.10
C ASP A 71 2.37 -8.44 -1.90
N GLY A 72 2.69 -7.13 -1.93
CA GLY A 72 3.81 -6.57 -2.70
C GLY A 72 3.70 -6.72 -4.21
N SER A 73 2.57 -7.20 -4.71
CA SER A 73 2.29 -7.40 -6.13
C SER A 73 0.78 -7.38 -6.32
N GLN A 74 0.25 -6.20 -6.61
CA GLN A 74 -1.15 -6.02 -6.95
C GLN A 74 -1.23 -5.51 -8.40
N PRO A 75 -2.20 -5.98 -9.20
CA PRO A 75 -2.39 -5.46 -10.55
C PRO A 75 -2.54 -3.95 -10.57
N ALA A 76 -1.84 -3.28 -11.49
CA ALA A 76 -1.76 -1.82 -11.53
C ALA A 76 -3.11 -1.11 -11.56
N TYR A 77 -4.15 -1.72 -12.17
CA TYR A 77 -5.50 -1.14 -12.22
C TYR A 77 -6.17 -1.08 -10.85
N VAL A 78 -5.86 -1.99 -9.92
CA VAL A 78 -6.40 -1.96 -8.57
C VAL A 78 -5.70 -0.87 -7.76
N THR A 79 -4.36 -0.84 -7.80
CA THR A 79 -3.56 0.19 -7.13
C THR A 79 -3.92 1.60 -7.59
N THR A 80 -4.04 1.79 -8.91
CA THR A 80 -4.42 3.08 -9.51
C THR A 80 -5.86 3.45 -9.17
N GLY A 81 -6.79 2.49 -9.19
CA GLY A 81 -8.18 2.71 -8.84
C GLY A 81 -8.38 3.12 -7.37
N LEU A 82 -7.64 2.50 -6.45
CA LEU A 82 -7.65 2.87 -5.04
C LEU A 82 -7.13 4.30 -4.82
N LEU A 83 -6.03 4.66 -5.48
CA LEU A 83 -5.45 6.00 -5.37
C LEU A 83 -6.37 7.10 -5.93
N ASP A 84 -6.94 6.89 -7.13
CA ASP A 84 -7.90 7.82 -7.73
C ASP A 84 -9.14 7.99 -6.84
N SER A 85 -9.66 6.89 -6.28
CA SER A 85 -10.80 6.92 -5.36
C SER A 85 -10.49 7.75 -4.12
N ALA A 86 -9.33 7.54 -3.49
CA ALA A 86 -8.91 8.30 -2.32
C ALA A 86 -8.77 9.81 -2.62
N LEU A 87 -8.18 10.16 -3.76
CA LEU A 87 -8.03 11.57 -4.18
C LEU A 87 -9.38 12.25 -4.38
N ARG A 88 -10.39 11.55 -4.90
CA ARG A 88 -11.74 12.12 -5.04
C ARG A 88 -12.42 12.34 -3.69
N MET A 89 -12.18 11.48 -2.70
CA MET A 89 -12.76 11.61 -1.37
C MET A 89 -12.17 12.78 -0.57
N VAL A 90 -10.88 13.10 -0.76
CA VAL A 90 -10.21 14.21 -0.05
C VAL A 90 -10.57 15.58 -0.64
N ASN A 91 -11.00 15.63 -1.91
CA ASN A 91 -11.40 16.87 -2.60
C ASN A 91 -12.92 17.13 -2.54
N GLN A 92 -13.65 16.47 -1.65
CA GLN A 92 -15.07 16.70 -1.34
C GLN A 92 -15.21 17.43 0.00
#